data_AF-A0A2M8AZP1-F1
#
_entry.id   AF-A0A2M8AZP1-F1
#
_cell.length_a   1.000
_cell.length_b   1.000
_cell.length_c   1.000
_cell.angle_alpha   90.00
_cell.angle_beta   90.00
_cell.angle_gamma   90.00
#
_symmetry.space_group_name_H-M   'P 1'
#
loop_
_entity.id
_entity.type
_entity.pdbx_description
1 polymer ?
#
loop_
_entity_poly.entity_id
_entity_poly.type
_entity_poly.pdbx_seq_one_letter_code
_entity_poly.pdbx_strand_id
1 'polypeptide(L)'
;GHVLRLAADNWLPAVAGLPTGERRAVTGAFDLRAGHTIDLTEGYDHNFCLADAPRALTEVAQLTGRRGVRLRIATTEPGLQVYDGGHLTSGRFAGHGGVPYGPYEGMALEAQRWPDAPNHLDFSPITLEPGATYRQQTRLSLDRA
;
A
#
# COMPACT_ATOMS: atom_id res chain seq x y z
N GLY A 1 17.93 0.29 -1.45
CA GLY A 1 16.96 0.59 -0.39
C GLY A 1 16.30 -0.69 0.07
N HIS A 2 15.06 -0.61 0.53
CA HIS A 2 14.20 -1.80 0.61
C HIS A 2 13.75 -2.19 -0.80
N VAL A 3 13.55 -3.49 -1.04
CA VAL A 3 12.99 -4.01 -2.30
C VAL A 3 11.54 -4.38 -2.05
N LEU A 4 10.60 -3.78 -2.79
CA LEU A 4 9.18 -4.09 -2.74
C LEU A 4 8.78 -4.84 -3.99
N ARG A 5 8.16 -6.01 -3.80
CA ARG A 5 7.41 -6.74 -4.82
C ARG A 5 5.93 -6.64 -4.50
N LEU A 6 5.10 -6.34 -5.50
CA LEU A 6 3.67 -6.15 -5.33
C LEU A 6 2.88 -6.73 -6.52
N ALA A 7 1.92 -7.60 -6.25
CA ALA A 7 1.10 -8.27 -7.24
C ALA A 7 -0.12 -7.41 -7.62
N ALA A 8 0.13 -6.31 -8.32
CA ALA A 8 -0.89 -5.40 -8.84
C ALA A 8 -0.56 -5.01 -10.28
N ASP A 9 -1.57 -5.06 -11.15
CA ASP A 9 -1.44 -4.65 -12.55
C ASP A 9 -1.86 -3.19 -12.78
N ASN A 10 -2.55 -2.58 -11.81
CA ASN A 10 -3.00 -1.20 -11.89
C ASN A 10 -2.80 -0.47 -10.56
N TRP A 11 -2.80 0.86 -10.61
CA TRP A 11 -2.81 1.76 -9.47
C TRP A 11 -3.75 2.94 -9.74
N LEU A 12 -4.04 3.72 -8.70
CA LEU A 12 -4.92 4.88 -8.78
C LEU A 12 -4.09 6.18 -8.75
N PRO A 13 -3.95 6.90 -9.88
CA PRO A 13 -3.37 8.24 -9.90
C PRO A 13 -4.20 9.19 -9.04
N ALA A 14 -3.51 10.04 -8.29
CA ALA A 14 -4.14 10.99 -7.37
C ALA A 14 -3.73 12.44 -7.67
N VAL A 15 -4.66 13.36 -7.44
CA VAL A 15 -4.45 14.81 -7.49
C VAL A 15 -4.94 15.40 -6.18
N ALA A 16 -4.11 16.21 -5.52
CA ALA A 16 -4.43 16.78 -4.21
C ALA A 16 -4.85 15.73 -3.15
N GLY A 17 -4.27 14.53 -3.22
CA GLY A 17 -4.55 13.42 -2.29
C GLY A 17 -5.81 12.61 -2.59
N LEU A 18 -6.53 12.90 -3.67
CA LEU A 18 -7.72 12.15 -4.08
C LEU A 18 -7.47 11.39 -5.39
N PRO A 19 -7.92 10.12 -5.50
CA PRO A 19 -7.93 9.41 -6.78
C PRO A 19 -8.67 10.19 -7.86
N THR A 20 -8.16 10.10 -9.08
CA THR A 20 -8.79 10.72 -10.26
C THR A 20 -9.98 9.94 -10.82
N GLY A 21 -10.19 8.70 -10.34
CA GLY A 21 -11.07 7.71 -10.96
C GLY A 21 -10.38 6.83 -12.00
N GLU A 22 -9.21 7.21 -12.50
CA GLU A 22 -8.46 6.39 -13.45
C GLU A 22 -7.86 5.16 -12.77
N ARG A 23 -8.02 3.98 -13.38
CA ARG A 23 -7.21 2.80 -13.11
C ARG A 23 -6.08 2.75 -14.12
N ARG A 24 -4.87 3.12 -13.70
CA ARG A 24 -3.70 3.18 -14.58
C ARG A 24 -2.90 1.90 -14.49
N ALA A 25 -2.52 1.34 -15.63
CA ALA A 25 -1.62 0.19 -15.68
C ALA A 25 -0.26 0.53 -15.04
N VAL A 26 0.30 -0.41 -14.28
CA VAL A 26 1.64 -0.24 -13.72
C VAL A 26 2.69 -0.28 -14.82
N THR A 27 3.59 0.70 -14.82
CA THR A 27 4.74 0.80 -15.73
C THR A 27 5.88 1.52 -15.01
N GLY A 28 7.11 1.41 -15.52
CA GLY A 28 8.27 2.10 -14.94
C GLY A 28 8.46 1.78 -13.46
N ALA A 29 8.67 2.81 -12.63
CA ALA A 29 8.85 2.65 -11.19
C ALA A 29 7.61 2.13 -10.45
N PHE A 30 6.42 2.26 -11.03
CA PHE A 30 5.19 1.71 -10.46
C PHE A 30 5.01 0.22 -10.79
N ASP A 31 5.76 -0.34 -11.75
CA ASP A 31 5.74 -1.78 -12.00
C ASP A 31 6.60 -2.54 -10.99
N LEU A 32 5.99 -2.84 -9.85
CA LEU A 32 6.62 -3.53 -8.73
C LEU A 32 6.46 -5.06 -8.81
N ARG A 33 5.95 -5.63 -9.92
CA ARG A 33 5.58 -7.05 -10.00
C ARG A 33 6.78 -8.00 -9.94
N ALA A 34 7.91 -7.58 -10.51
CA ALA A 34 9.18 -8.30 -10.45
C ALA A 34 10.00 -8.01 -9.18
N GLY A 35 9.61 -6.99 -8.41
CA GLY A 35 10.32 -6.55 -7.22
C GLY A 35 11.49 -5.63 -7.54
N HIS A 36 11.43 -4.39 -7.06
CA HIS A 36 12.48 -3.39 -7.29
C HIS A 36 12.78 -2.60 -6.02
N THR A 37 13.97 -1.97 -5.98
CA THR A 37 14.24 -0.99 -4.92
C THR A 37 13.25 0.16 -5.09
N ILE A 38 12.58 0.56 -4.01
CA ILE A 38 11.70 1.74 -4.01
C ILE A 38 12.49 2.96 -4.46
N ASP A 39 12.00 3.62 -5.51
CA ASP A 39 12.56 4.87 -6.03
C ASP A 39 11.93 6.07 -5.31
N LEU A 40 12.69 6.68 -4.41
CA LEU A 40 12.21 7.79 -3.59
C LEU A 40 12.02 9.10 -4.39
N THR A 41 12.48 9.16 -5.63
CA THR A 41 12.27 10.35 -6.50
C THR A 41 10.90 10.36 -7.17
N GLU A 42 10.22 9.21 -7.22
CA GLU A 42 8.90 9.08 -7.85
C GLU A 42 7.77 9.51 -6.90
N GLY A 43 7.98 9.38 -5.59
CA GLY A 43 6.99 9.71 -4.57
C GLY A 43 5.83 8.73 -4.54
N TYR A 44 5.91 7.71 -3.69
CA TYR A 44 4.80 6.78 -3.50
C TYR A 44 3.86 7.30 -2.43
N ASP A 45 2.63 7.61 -2.83
CA ASP A 45 1.46 7.72 -1.95
C ASP A 45 0.21 7.29 -2.73
N HIS A 46 0.19 6.03 -3.14
CA HIS A 46 -0.79 5.53 -4.10
C HIS A 46 -1.39 4.18 -3.71
N ASN A 47 -2.67 4.01 -4.04
CA ASN A 47 -3.36 2.73 -3.94
C ASN A 47 -3.08 1.88 -5.18
N PHE A 48 -2.53 0.68 -4.95
CA PHE A 48 -2.40 -0.36 -5.97
C PHE A 48 -3.62 -1.28 -5.96
N CYS A 49 -4.19 -1.51 -7.14
CA CYS A 49 -5.40 -2.29 -7.34
C CYS A 49 -5.07 -3.79 -7.35
N LEU A 50 -5.46 -4.51 -6.29
CA LEU A 50 -5.24 -5.94 -6.11
C LEU A 50 -6.36 -6.80 -6.70
N ALA A 51 -7.59 -6.30 -6.68
CA ALA A 51 -8.81 -6.94 -7.19
C ALA A 51 -9.94 -5.89 -7.30
N ASP A 52 -11.01 -6.20 -8.04
CA ASP A 52 -12.18 -5.31 -8.16
C ASP A 52 -13.10 -5.36 -6.93
N ALA A 53 -12.92 -6.35 -6.08
CA ALA A 53 -13.77 -6.62 -4.92
C ALA A 53 -12.97 -7.39 -3.85
N PRO A 54 -13.52 -7.53 -2.63
CA PRO A 54 -12.88 -8.28 -1.56
C PRO A 54 -12.70 -9.74 -1.98
N ARG A 55 -11.58 -10.35 -1.62
CA ARG A 55 -11.18 -11.68 -2.10
C ARG A 55 -10.72 -12.58 -0.97
N ALA A 56 -10.44 -13.85 -1.30
CA ALA A 56 -9.78 -14.77 -0.39
C ALA A 56 -8.43 -14.21 0.06
N LEU A 57 -8.01 -14.54 1.29
CA LEU A 57 -6.73 -14.11 1.86
C LEU A 57 -5.58 -14.57 0.94
N THR A 58 -4.95 -13.63 0.25
CA THR A 58 -3.94 -13.90 -0.79
C THR A 58 -2.69 -13.10 -0.48
N GLU A 59 -1.49 -13.68 -0.63
CA GLU A 59 -0.23 -12.93 -0.53
C GLU A 59 -0.13 -11.93 -1.69
N VAL A 60 0.07 -10.66 -1.38
CA VAL A 60 0.01 -9.56 -2.35
C VAL A 60 1.32 -8.81 -2.44
N ALA A 61 2.08 -8.74 -1.35
CA ALA A 61 3.30 -7.95 -1.30
C ALA A 61 4.40 -8.63 -0.51
N GLN A 62 5.63 -8.34 -0.91
CA GLN A 62 6.84 -8.73 -0.21
C GLN A 62 7.78 -7.53 -0.12
N LEU A 63 8.11 -7.11 1.10
CA LEU A 63 9.12 -6.09 1.37
C LEU A 63 10.38 -6.75 1.93
N THR A 64 11.52 -6.53 1.29
CA THR A 64 12.80 -7.10 1.72
C THR A 64 13.76 -5.98 2.11
N GLY A 65 14.23 -6.02 3.36
CA GLY A 65 15.26 -5.10 3.86
C GLY A 65 16.66 -5.51 3.43
N ARG A 66 17.60 -4.56 3.50
CA ARG A 66 19.00 -4.75 3.08
C ARG A 66 19.74 -5.89 3.79
N ARG A 67 19.28 -6.27 4.98
CA ARG A 67 19.87 -7.33 5.81
C ARG A 67 19.09 -8.66 5.77
N GLY A 68 18.29 -8.87 4.72
CA GLY A 68 17.57 -10.12 4.45
C GLY A 68 16.28 -10.33 5.23
N VAL A 69 15.95 -9.47 6.20
CA VAL A 69 14.63 -9.49 6.86
C VAL A 69 13.56 -9.18 5.81
N ARG A 70 12.54 -10.02 5.74
CA ARG A 70 11.48 -9.91 4.76
C ARG A 70 10.12 -9.93 5.45
N LEU A 71 9.26 -9.01 5.04
CA LEU A 71 7.84 -8.92 5.41
C LEU A 71 7.01 -9.38 4.20
N ARG A 72 6.16 -10.38 4.40
CA ARG A 72 5.13 -10.81 3.45
C ARG A 72 3.77 -10.38 3.93
N ILE A 73 2.96 -9.84 3.03
CA ILE A 73 1.62 -9.32 3.33
C ILE A 73 0.62 -10.13 2.53
N ALA A 74 -0.32 -10.75 3.23
CA ALA A 74 -1.52 -11.32 2.62
C ALA A 74 -2.76 -10.57 3.10
N THR A 75 -3.72 -10.33 2.20
CA THR A 75 -4.94 -9.61 2.56
C THR A 75 -6.16 -10.09 1.79
N THR A 76 -7.34 -9.88 2.38
CA THR A 76 -8.66 -10.00 1.72
C THR A 76 -9.06 -8.73 0.97
N GLU A 77 -8.33 -7.63 1.17
CA GLU A 77 -8.66 -6.33 0.61
C GLU A 77 -8.32 -6.20 -0.89
N PRO A 78 -9.10 -5.40 -1.64
CA PRO A 78 -8.89 -5.13 -3.06
C PRO A 78 -7.81 -4.09 -3.34
N GLY A 79 -7.28 -3.39 -2.33
CA GLY A 79 -6.28 -2.35 -2.46
C GLY A 79 -5.13 -2.49 -1.47
N LEU A 80 -3.96 -2.00 -1.86
CA LEU A 80 -2.83 -1.77 -0.97
C LEU A 80 -2.29 -0.36 -1.21
N GLN A 81 -2.42 0.53 -0.23
CA GLN A 81 -1.71 1.81 -0.24
C GLN A 81 -0.22 1.55 -0.05
N VAL A 82 0.61 2.14 -0.89
CA VAL A 82 2.05 2.24 -0.68
C VAL A 82 2.37 3.70 -0.45
N TYR A 83 2.79 4.01 0.78
CA TYR A 83 3.30 5.33 1.14
C TYR A 83 4.75 5.21 1.60
N ASP A 84 5.67 5.83 0.86
CA ASP A 84 7.12 5.74 1.09
C ASP A 84 7.63 6.58 2.27
N GLY A 85 6.76 7.32 2.95
CA GLY A 85 7.14 8.15 4.08
C GLY A 85 7.75 9.50 3.69
N GLY A 86 7.69 9.92 2.43
CA GLY A 86 8.35 11.14 1.95
C GLY A 86 7.93 12.43 2.65
N HIS A 87 6.73 12.48 3.23
CA HIS A 87 6.23 13.63 3.99
C HIS A 87 6.32 13.44 5.52
N LEU A 88 6.97 12.37 5.98
CA LEU A 88 7.04 12.06 7.40
C LEU A 88 7.86 13.10 8.17
N THR A 89 7.31 13.57 9.28
CA THR A 89 8.01 14.38 10.28
C THR A 89 7.48 14.05 11.67
N SER A 90 8.39 13.77 12.62
CA SER A 90 7.97 13.60 14.01
C SER A 90 7.66 14.94 14.71
N GLY A 91 7.95 16.06 14.06
CA GLY A 91 7.74 17.41 14.60
C GLY A 91 8.40 17.57 15.97
N ARG A 92 7.59 17.86 17.00
CA ARG A 92 8.07 18.00 18.39
C ARG A 92 8.20 16.69 19.16
N PHE A 93 7.74 15.57 18.59
CA PHE A 93 7.74 14.27 19.26
C PHE A 93 9.05 13.53 18.98
N ALA A 94 9.56 12.86 20.01
CA ALA A 94 10.67 11.93 19.85
C ALA A 94 10.18 10.65 19.17
N GLY A 95 10.98 10.09 18.27
CA GLY A 95 10.72 8.77 17.69
C GLY A 95 11.36 7.65 18.53
N HIS A 96 11.55 6.48 17.92
CA HIS A 96 12.06 5.31 18.61
C HIS A 96 13.48 5.53 19.15
N GLY A 97 13.70 5.18 20.41
CA GLY A 97 14.99 5.39 21.08
C GLY A 97 15.36 6.87 21.29
N GLY A 98 14.40 7.79 21.19
CA GLY A 98 14.65 9.23 21.32
C GLY A 98 15.08 9.91 20.02
N VAL A 99 15.21 9.16 18.92
CA VAL A 99 15.62 9.68 17.62
C VAL A 99 14.37 10.18 16.87
N PRO A 100 14.31 11.46 16.46
CA PRO A 100 13.18 11.99 15.70
C PRO A 100 13.08 11.33 14.32
N TYR A 101 11.87 11.31 13.74
CA TYR A 101 11.65 10.78 12.40
C TYR A 101 11.62 11.86 11.33
N GLY A 102 12.28 11.60 10.21
CA GLY A 102 12.27 12.43 9.00
C GLY A 102 11.68 11.73 7.76
N PRO A 103 11.69 12.42 6.60
CA PRO A 103 11.28 11.86 5.32
C PRO A 103 11.95 10.51 5.02
N TYR A 104 11.16 9.57 4.51
CA TYR A 104 11.59 8.22 4.07
C TYR A 104 12.16 7.31 5.18
N GLU A 105 11.95 7.65 6.46
CA GLU A 105 12.40 6.82 7.60
C GLU A 105 11.41 5.70 7.98
N GLY A 106 10.34 5.55 7.21
CA GLY A 106 9.39 4.45 7.32
C GLY A 106 8.57 4.33 6.04
N MET A 107 7.98 3.17 5.82
CA MET A 107 7.04 2.94 4.71
C MET A 107 5.77 2.32 5.27
N ALA A 108 4.62 2.80 4.82
CA ALA A 108 3.33 2.21 5.13
C ALA A 108 2.84 1.35 3.96
N LEU A 109 2.29 0.18 4.31
CA LEU A 109 1.69 -0.78 3.38
C LEU A 109 0.30 -1.11 3.92
N GLU A 110 -0.71 -0.42 3.42
CA GLU A 110 -2.03 -0.33 4.06
C GLU A 110 -3.06 -1.09 3.22
N ALA A 111 -3.46 -2.27 3.69
CA ALA A 111 -4.45 -3.07 2.99
C ALA A 111 -5.86 -2.52 3.24
N GLN A 112 -6.57 -2.18 2.17
CA GLN A 112 -7.80 -1.39 2.23
C GLN A 112 -8.72 -1.56 1.01
N ARG A 113 -9.95 -1.05 1.13
CA ARG A 113 -10.78 -0.68 -0.03
C ARG A 113 -10.15 0.51 -0.74
N TRP A 114 -10.48 0.70 -2.01
CA TRP A 114 -9.89 1.80 -2.78
C TRP A 114 -10.26 3.15 -2.18
N PRO A 115 -9.31 4.11 -2.09
CA PRO A 115 -9.61 5.44 -1.59
C PRO A 115 -10.72 6.09 -2.41
N ASP A 116 -11.52 6.93 -1.76
CA ASP A 116 -12.63 7.66 -2.37
C ASP A 116 -13.70 6.80 -3.07
N ALA A 117 -13.74 5.49 -2.82
CA ALA A 117 -14.76 4.58 -3.37
C ALA A 117 -16.22 5.05 -3.20
N PRO A 118 -16.65 5.75 -2.11
CA PRO A 118 -18.02 6.27 -2.04
C PRO A 118 -18.40 7.24 -3.17
N ASN A 119 -17.42 7.90 -3.79
CA ASN A 119 -17.62 8.90 -4.84
C ASN A 119 -17.34 8.35 -6.26
N HIS A 120 -16.90 7.10 -6.37
CA HIS A 120 -16.55 6.44 -7.63
C HIS A 120 -17.37 5.15 -7.81
N LEU A 121 -18.42 5.20 -8.65
CA LEU A 121 -19.35 4.08 -8.84
C LEU A 121 -18.71 2.82 -9.45
N ASP A 122 -17.56 2.96 -10.10
CA ASP A 122 -16.78 1.89 -10.72
C ASP A 122 -15.70 1.30 -9.79
N PHE A 123 -15.54 1.83 -8.57
CA PHE A 123 -14.61 1.32 -7.58
C PHE A 123 -15.21 0.17 -6.79
N SER A 124 -14.34 -0.60 -6.11
CA SER A 124 -14.78 -1.66 -5.20
C SER A 124 -15.79 -1.10 -4.19
N PRO A 125 -16.99 -1.70 -4.07
CA PRO A 125 -18.00 -1.25 -3.11
C PRO A 125 -17.46 -1.21 -1.67
N ILE A 126 -17.89 -0.20 -0.92
CA ILE A 126 -17.48 0.05 0.47
C ILE A 126 -18.67 0.19 1.44
N THR A 127 -19.89 0.33 0.92
CA THR A 127 -21.11 0.44 1.74
C THR A 127 -21.35 -0.83 2.55
N LEU A 128 -21.63 -0.66 3.84
CA LEU A 128 -22.08 -1.72 4.73
C LEU A 128 -23.54 -1.47 5.11
N GLU A 129 -24.43 -2.34 4.63
CA GLU A 129 -25.87 -2.24 4.91
C GLU A 129 -26.22 -2.62 6.36
N PRO A 130 -27.33 -2.12 6.92
CA PRO A 130 -27.82 -2.54 8.23
C PRO A 130 -27.97 -4.06 8.33
N GLY A 131 -27.41 -4.64 9.40
CA GLY A 131 -27.42 -6.10 9.63
C GLY A 131 -26.33 -6.87 8.88
N ALA A 132 -25.59 -6.25 7.96
CA ALA A 132 -24.43 -6.86 7.34
C ALA A 132 -23.22 -6.86 8.29
N THR A 133 -22.32 -7.83 8.10
CA THR A 133 -21.05 -7.92 8.85
C THR A 133 -19.88 -7.57 7.93
N TYR A 134 -19.11 -6.55 8.33
CA TYR A 134 -17.81 -6.30 7.73
C TYR A 134 -16.77 -7.25 8.29
N ARG A 135 -15.98 -7.88 7.42
CA ARG A 135 -14.80 -8.66 7.80
C ARG A 135 -13.68 -8.41 6.82
N GLN A 136 -12.55 -7.99 7.36
CA GLN A 136 -11.28 -7.87 6.66
C GLN A 136 -10.22 -8.68 7.42
N GLN A 137 -9.29 -9.26 6.69
CA GLN A 137 -8.11 -9.88 7.28
C GLN A 137 -6.85 -9.46 6.52
N THR A 138 -5.85 -9.02 7.27
CA THR A 138 -4.48 -8.82 6.80
C THR A 138 -3.54 -9.66 7.65
N ARG A 139 -2.69 -10.45 7.02
CA ARG A 139 -1.66 -11.27 7.66
C ARG A 139 -0.29 -10.71 7.29
N LEU A 140 0.49 -10.40 8.31
CA LEU A 140 1.88 -10.00 8.20
C LEU A 140 2.75 -11.20 8.64
N SER A 141 3.68 -11.62 7.79
CA SER A 141 4.58 -12.73 8.07
C SER A 141 6.02 -12.27 7.91
N LEU A 142 6.83 -12.40 8.96
CA LEU A 142 8.23 -12.03 8.95
C LEU A 142 9.11 -13.28 8.90
N ASP A 143 10.12 -13.23 8.05
CA ASP A 143 11.17 -14.23 8.00
C ASP A 143 12.51 -13.58 7.60
N ARG A 144 13.54 -14.42 7.44
CA ARG A 144 14.82 -14.03 6.85
C ARG A 144 15.06 -14.89 5.62
N ALA A 145 15.46 -14.23 4.52
CA ALA A 145 15.99 -14.89 3.33
C ALA A 145 17.38 -15.48 3.61
#